data_AF-A0A817FEX9-F1
#
_entry.id   AF-A0A817FEX9-F1
#
_cell.length_a   1.000
_cell.length_b   1.000
_cell.length_c   1.000
_cell.angle_alpha   90.00
_cell.angle_beta   90.00
_cell.angle_gamma   90.00
#
_symmetry.space_group_name_H-M   'P 1'
#
loop_
_entity.id
_entity.type
_entity.pdbx_description
1 polymer ?
#
loop_
_entity_poly.entity_id
_entity_poly.type
_entity_poly.pdbx_seq_one_letter_code
_entity_poly.pdbx_strand_id
1 'polypeptide(L)' 'MNKRHKLTEQYFPIDLNKIRLVSYNILANGYAYASSTDAQQTIYPYCPQDFLEHDYRKPLLLKEILGYHADIISLQE' A
#
# COMPACT_ATOMS: atom_id res chain seq x y z
N MET A 1 -4.76 13.07 9.57
CA MET A 1 -5.23 12.79 8.19
C MET A 1 -4.01 12.66 7.28
N ASN A 2 -3.92 11.59 6.49
CA ASN A 2 -2.78 11.34 5.59
C ASN A 2 -2.63 12.50 4.60
N LYS A 3 -1.42 13.09 4.50
CA LYS A 3 -1.15 14.26 3.65
C LYS A 3 -1.47 14.00 2.17
N ARG A 4 -1.28 12.75 1.70
CA ARG A 4 -1.56 12.36 0.31
C ARG A 4 -3.06 12.33 0.02
N HIS A 5 -3.87 11.86 0.97
CA HIS A 5 -5.33 11.78 0.79
C HIS A 5 -6.00 13.15 0.70
N LYS A 6 -5.39 14.21 1.23
CA LYS A 6 -5.87 15.59 1.02
C LYS A 6 -5.80 16.05 -0.45
N LEU A 7 -5.00 15.38 -1.28
CA LEU A 7 -4.89 15.67 -2.71
C LEU A 7 -5.86 14.85 -3.55
N THR A 8 -6.51 13.86 -2.93
CA THR A 8 -7.33 12.86 -3.59
C THR A 8 -8.67 12.71 -2.89
N GLU A 9 -9.20 13.76 -2.26
CA GLU A 9 -10.40 13.68 -1.39
C GLU A 9 -11.67 13.18 -2.11
N GLN A 10 -11.70 13.30 -3.44
CA GLN A 10 -12.81 12.84 -4.28
C GLN A 10 -12.31 12.19 -5.58
N TYR A 11 -13.19 11.37 -6.17
CA TYR A 11 -13.07 10.91 -7.56
C TYR A 11 -13.13 12.11 -8.50
N PHE A 12 -12.52 11.97 -9.68
CA PHE A 12 -12.72 12.98 -10.71
C PHE A 12 -14.17 12.91 -11.24
N PRO A 13 -14.77 14.07 -11.57
CA PRO A 13 -16.01 14.10 -12.34
C PRO A 13 -15.85 13.36 -13.67
N ILE A 14 -16.93 12.70 -14.13
CA ILE A 14 -16.93 11.84 -15.33
C ILE A 14 -16.58 12.63 -16.61
N ASP A 15 -16.90 13.91 -16.65
CA ASP A 15 -16.64 14.82 -17.77
C ASP A 15 -15.25 15.46 -17.73
N LEU A 16 -14.48 15.22 -16.66
CA LEU A 16 -13.13 15.71 -16.54
C LEU A 16 -12.21 14.79 -17.35
N ASN A 17 -11.60 15.32 -18.42
CA ASN A 17 -10.60 14.61 -19.24
C ASN A 17 -9.29 14.35 -18.47
N LYS A 18 -9.37 13.65 -17.35
CA LYS A 18 -8.27 13.29 -16.45
C LYS A 18 -8.48 11.87 -15.97
N ILE A 19 -7.37 11.18 -15.75
CA ILE A 19 -7.34 9.83 -15.18
C ILE A 19 -6.36 9.87 -14.02
N ARG A 20 -6.77 9.36 -12.87
CA ARG A 20 -5.90 9.12 -11.71
C ARG A 20 -5.42 7.68 -11.75
N LEU A 21 -4.13 7.50 -11.98
CA LEU A 21 -3.47 6.20 -11.94
C LEU A 21 -2.70 6.00 -10.64
N VAL A 22 -2.77 4.80 -10.09
CA VAL A 22 -1.95 4.32 -8.99
C VAL A 22 -1.13 3.13 -9.45
N SER A 23 0.19 3.22 -9.28
CA SER A 23 1.09 2.07 -9.32
C SER A 23 1.71 1.89 -7.95
N TYR A 24 1.59 0.70 -7.36
CA TYR A 24 2.09 0.46 -6.01
C TYR A 24 2.54 -0.99 -5.81
N ASN A 25 3.80 -1.17 -5.43
CA ASN A 25 4.30 -2.43 -4.91
C ASN A 25 3.90 -2.54 -3.42
N ILE A 26 3.10 -3.56 -3.09
CA ILE A 26 2.48 -3.70 -1.77
C ILE A 26 3.21 -4.68 -0.85
N LEU A 27 4.36 -5.19 -1.29
CA LEU A 27 5.20 -6.18 -0.62
C LEU A 27 4.46 -7.48 -0.29
N ALA A 28 4.74 -8.53 -1.04
CA ALA A 28 4.07 -9.82 -0.90
C ALA A 28 4.37 -10.39 0.48
N ASN A 29 3.40 -11.07 1.07
CA ASN A 29 3.59 -11.67 2.38
C ASN A 29 4.78 -12.64 2.40
N GLY A 30 4.96 -13.44 1.35
CA GLY A 30 6.10 -14.34 1.23
C GLY A 30 7.46 -13.65 1.33
N TYR A 31 7.59 -12.39 0.89
CA TYR A 31 8.83 -11.61 0.97
C TYR A 31 8.98 -10.81 2.26
N ALA A 32 7.86 -10.37 2.86
CA ALA A 32 7.87 -9.87 4.23
C ALA A 32 8.35 -10.95 5.23
N TYR A 33 8.07 -12.22 4.90
CA TYR A 33 8.42 -13.42 5.67
C TYR A 33 9.50 -14.28 5.01
N ALA A 34 10.31 -13.76 4.09
CA ALA A 34 11.26 -14.55 3.29
C ALA A 34 12.46 -15.11 4.07
N SER A 35 12.21 -15.66 5.24
CA SER A 35 12.62 -16.98 5.71
C SER A 35 12.47 -16.91 7.21
N SER A 36 11.77 -17.89 7.79
CA SER A 36 11.96 -18.26 9.19
C SER A 36 13.42 -18.05 9.59
N THR A 37 13.65 -17.11 10.51
CA THR A 37 14.90 -16.65 11.14
C THR A 37 15.71 -15.50 10.52
N ASP A 38 15.84 -15.32 9.20
CA ASP A 38 16.84 -14.35 8.66
C ASP A 38 16.27 -13.08 8.00
N ALA A 39 15.15 -13.11 7.27
CA ALA A 39 14.70 -11.93 6.49
C ALA A 39 14.30 -10.73 7.35
N GLN A 40 13.70 -10.95 8.51
CA GLN A 40 13.38 -9.84 9.42
C GLN A 40 14.66 -9.18 9.94
N GLN A 41 15.68 -9.96 10.29
CA GLN A 41 16.93 -9.43 10.84
C GLN A 41 17.86 -8.87 9.76
N THR A 42 17.73 -9.31 8.51
CA THR A 42 18.60 -8.89 7.39
C THR A 42 17.97 -7.82 6.50
N ILE A 43 16.69 -7.93 6.15
CA ILE A 43 16.03 -7.04 5.18
C ILE A 43 15.27 -5.91 5.89
N TYR A 44 14.55 -6.21 6.97
CA TYR A 44 13.73 -5.25 7.71
C TYR A 44 14.07 -5.13 9.22
N PRO A 45 15.36 -5.04 9.63
CA PRO A 45 15.76 -5.10 11.04
C PRO A 45 15.21 -3.95 11.89
N TYR A 46 14.82 -2.85 11.25
CA TYR A 46 14.26 -1.68 11.89
C TYR A 46 12.75 -1.78 12.13
N CYS A 47 12.07 -2.80 11.58
CA CYS A 47 10.61 -2.93 11.64
C CYS A 47 10.20 -4.02 12.64
N PRO A 48 9.41 -3.68 13.69
CA PRO A 48 8.81 -4.67 14.57
C PRO A 48 8.01 -5.72 13.80
N GLN A 49 8.07 -6.97 14.25
CA GLN A 49 7.44 -8.11 13.55
C GLN A 49 5.94 -7.89 13.34
N ASP A 50 5.24 -7.46 14.39
CA ASP A 50 3.80 -7.25 14.38
C ASP A 50 3.34 -6.25 13.30
N PHE A 51 4.22 -5.36 12.83
CA PHE A 51 3.93 -4.41 11.76
C PHE A 51 4.25 -4.93 10.36
N LEU A 52 5.05 -6.00 10.26
CA LEU A 52 5.30 -6.73 9.01
C LEU A 52 4.20 -7.77 8.72
N GLU A 53 3.46 -8.18 9.74
CA GLU A 53 2.33 -9.11 9.63
C GLU A 53 1.32 -8.65 8.59
N HIS A 54 0.90 -9.59 7.74
CA HIS A 54 -0.07 -9.31 6.68
C HIS A 54 -1.36 -8.72 7.25
N ASP A 55 -1.82 -9.25 8.38
CA ASP A 55 -3.05 -8.83 9.04
C ASP A 55 -2.97 -7.40 9.58
N TYR A 56 -1.75 -6.92 9.87
CA TYR A 56 -1.52 -5.51 10.20
C TYR A 56 -1.43 -4.64 8.95
N ARG A 57 -0.67 -5.06 7.93
CA ARG A 57 -0.42 -4.25 6.72
C ARG A 57 -1.65 -4.13 5.82
N LYS A 58 -2.41 -5.20 5.64
CA LYS A 58 -3.57 -5.25 4.74
C LYS A 58 -4.60 -4.14 4.97
N PRO A 59 -5.13 -3.91 6.20
CA PRO A 59 -6.08 -2.83 6.42
C PRO A 59 -5.48 -1.43 6.17
N LEU A 60 -4.17 -1.24 6.41
CA LEU A 60 -3.48 0.01 6.11
C LEU A 60 -3.37 0.25 4.60
N LEU A 61 -2.96 -0.79 3.84
CA LEU A 61 -2.88 -0.76 2.39
C LEU A 61 -4.25 -0.50 1.76
N LEU A 62 -5.31 -1.17 2.24
CA LEU A 62 -6.68 -0.93 1.77
C LEU A 62 -7.11 0.51 2.02
N LYS A 63 -6.90 1.02 3.25
CA LYS A 63 -7.20 2.42 3.58
C LYS A 63 -6.42 3.38 2.70
N GLU A 64 -5.16 3.08 2.42
CA GLU A 64 -4.30 3.91 1.57
C GLU A 64 -4.81 3.93 0.12
N ILE A 65 -5.00 2.76 -0.49
CA ILE A 65 -5.40 2.59 -1.89
C ILE A 65 -6.80 3.16 -2.14
N LEU A 66 -7.77 2.84 -1.27
CA LEU A 66 -9.14 3.35 -1.42
C LEU A 66 -9.21 4.87 -1.24
N GLY A 67 -8.41 5.44 -0.34
CA GLY A 67 -8.35 6.89 -0.15
C GLY A 67 -7.73 7.66 -1.32
N TYR A 68 -7.14 6.97 -2.31
CA TYR A 68 -6.69 7.62 -3.53
C TYR A 68 -7.80 7.92 -4.53
N HIS A 69 -8.99 7.30 -4.41
CA HIS A 69 -10.08 7.47 -5.36
C HIS A 69 -9.58 7.42 -6.82
N ALA A 70 -8.77 6.40 -7.12
CA ALA A 70 -8.12 6.23 -8.39
C ALA A 70 -9.05 5.55 -9.40
N ASP A 71 -8.87 5.87 -10.67
CA ASP A 71 -9.63 5.26 -11.77
C ASP A 71 -9.00 3.94 -12.20
N ILE A 72 -7.66 3.86 -12.17
CA ILE A 72 -6.89 2.67 -12.51
C ILE A 72 -5.85 2.41 -11.42
N ILE A 73 -5.79 1.17 -10.95
CA ILE A 73 -4.85 0.71 -9.94
C ILE A 73 -4.09 -0.49 -10.49
N SER A 74 -2.76 -0.42 -10.46
CA SER A 74 -1.87 -1.52 -10.81
C SER A 74 -0.96 -1.84 -9.64
N LEU A 75 -1.10 -3.04 -9.09
CA LEU A 75 -0.33 -3.48 -7.91
C LEU A 75 0.74 -4.49 -8.30
N GLN A 76 1.84 -4.51 -7.55
CA GLN A 76 2.90 -5.51 -7.66
C GLN A 76 3.15 -6.13 -6.29
N GLU A 77 3.66 -7.37 -6.32
CA GLU A 77 3.87 -8.21 -5.12
C GLU A 77 2.59 -8.34 -4.27
#